data_AF-A0A368E8E9-F1
#
_entry.id   AF-A0A368E8E9-F1
#
_cell.length_a   1.000
_cell.length_b   1.000
_cell.length_c   1.000
_cell.angle_alpha   90.00
_cell.angle_beta   90.00
_cell.angle_gamma   90.00
#
_symmetry.space_group_name_H-M   'P 1'
#
loop_
_entity.id
_entity.type
_entity.pdbx_description
1 polymer ?
#
loop_
_entity_poly.entity_id
_entity_poly.type
_entity_poly.pdbx_seq_one_letter_code
_entity_poly.pdbx_strand_id
1 'polypeptide(L)'
;MLYLNLDGLTGFAEGYYPDRMARGRDLAHGAVGDLRDQLAADEVGPLSMLCKDDDLGAMVELSDFCLGWARQFVLLGTGGSSLGPQALARYLGLTGTHAAMNDKGINWYFPDNLDGQDLKALMGHLDLSATLFLVVSKSGNTMETAIQAAIARHVLEAEGLDLRKHMLVVTQPNQSPLADFAEANRIHQLAHPEHVGGRYAMFSVVGMFPAMLMGVDPRKLRAAGREILDQFMQMGMDHDAVRSAIAMHALQEEGYNAQVMYLYGDKSMVFGAWYRQLWAESVGKQGSGIMTDVVGGPVGQHSQLQLHLDGPSDKIFTLLTMEDASGLLVPADEQLAPAMGAAVGLDIDQLTSLQAEATGDALRARNAPVRRISMDGQEPEDLARLMVHMMIETIIFARLSAANPFDQPAVEEGKIRLRELLNQRAGRMEDMANP
;
A
#
# COMPACT_ATOMS: atom_id res chain seq x y z
N MET A 1 -2.00 10.02 15.90
CA MET A 1 -0.62 10.61 15.89
C MET A 1 0.37 9.49 15.56
N LEU A 2 1.43 9.74 14.80
CA LEU A 2 2.42 8.70 14.45
C LEU A 2 3.62 8.77 15.42
N TYR A 3 3.91 7.67 16.11
CA TYR A 3 5.06 7.54 17.01
C TYR A 3 6.04 6.50 16.48
N LEU A 4 7.32 6.88 16.41
CA LEU A 4 8.40 5.99 15.99
C LEU A 4 9.42 5.85 17.10
N ASN A 5 9.68 4.61 17.50
CA ASN A 5 10.83 4.26 18.33
C ASN A 5 11.85 3.53 17.46
N LEU A 6 12.93 4.26 17.15
CA LEU A 6 14.04 3.76 16.34
C LEU A 6 15.19 3.22 17.18
N ASP A 7 15.17 3.33 18.51
CA ASP A 7 16.33 3.04 19.37
C ASP A 7 16.87 1.61 19.18
N GLY A 8 15.97 0.64 18.98
CA GLY A 8 16.36 -0.75 18.72
C GLY A 8 16.91 -1.00 17.31
N LEU A 9 16.74 -0.07 16.37
CA LEU A 9 17.24 -0.14 15.00
C LEU A 9 18.50 0.71 14.84
N THR A 10 18.39 2.01 15.10
CA THR A 10 19.52 2.96 14.97
C THR A 10 20.57 2.69 16.04
N GLY A 11 20.17 2.48 17.30
CA GLY A 11 21.11 2.14 18.37
C GLY A 11 21.82 0.80 18.15
N PHE A 12 21.14 -0.17 17.53
CA PHE A 12 21.76 -1.42 17.08
C PHE A 12 22.81 -1.16 16.00
N ALA A 13 22.44 -0.47 14.91
CA ALA A 13 23.36 -0.18 13.81
C ALA A 13 24.56 0.68 14.26
N GLU A 14 24.35 1.66 15.14
CA GLU A 14 25.43 2.51 15.69
C GLU A 14 26.35 1.74 16.64
N GLY A 15 25.81 0.83 17.44
CA GLY A 15 26.59 0.03 18.38
C GLY A 15 27.47 -1.03 17.69
N TYR A 16 26.93 -1.68 16.65
CA TYR A 16 27.63 -2.78 15.97
C TYR A 16 28.38 -2.35 14.70
N TYR A 17 27.88 -1.35 13.98
CA TYR A 17 28.38 -0.95 12.67
C TYR A 17 28.56 0.59 12.53
N PRO A 18 29.29 1.25 13.46
CA PRO A 18 29.42 2.71 13.48
C PRO A 18 30.01 3.30 12.19
N ASP A 19 30.94 2.59 11.55
CA ASP A 19 31.56 3.02 10.28
C ASP A 19 30.56 2.98 9.12
N ARG A 20 29.67 1.99 9.09
CA ARG A 20 28.57 1.91 8.11
C ARG A 20 27.54 3.01 8.32
N MET A 21 27.21 3.29 9.58
CA MET A 21 26.35 4.42 9.94
C MET A 21 26.95 5.76 9.53
N ALA A 22 28.26 5.96 9.74
CA ALA A 22 28.96 7.17 9.30
C ALA A 22 28.90 7.34 7.78
N ARG A 23 29.21 6.28 7.02
CA ARG A 23 29.11 6.30 5.56
C ARG A 23 27.68 6.56 5.08
N GLY A 24 26.69 5.93 5.71
CA GLY A 24 25.28 6.15 5.40
C GLY A 24 24.85 7.60 5.63
N ARG A 25 25.33 8.25 6.71
CA ARG A 25 25.12 9.68 6.96
C ARG A 25 25.73 10.56 5.86
N ASP A 26 26.95 10.26 5.44
CA ASP A 26 27.64 11.01 4.37
C ASP A 26 26.86 10.93 3.04
N LEU A 27 26.40 9.74 2.67
CA LEU A 27 25.56 9.53 1.48
C LEU A 27 24.20 10.23 1.61
N ALA A 28 23.59 10.18 2.79
CA ALA A 28 22.27 10.75 3.04
C ALA A 28 22.27 12.29 2.94
N HIS A 29 23.36 12.98 3.26
CA HIS A 29 23.42 14.45 3.09
C HIS A 29 23.08 14.89 1.66
N GLY A 30 23.68 14.23 0.65
CA GLY A 30 23.35 14.49 -0.76
C GLY A 30 21.92 14.08 -1.09
N ALA A 31 21.52 12.86 -0.73
CA ALA A 31 20.19 12.34 -1.03
C ALA A 31 19.05 13.19 -0.45
N VAL A 32 19.21 13.69 0.78
CA VAL A 32 18.25 14.57 1.47
C VAL A 32 18.26 15.97 0.86
N GLY A 33 19.44 16.54 0.58
CA GLY A 33 19.57 17.83 -0.09
C GLY A 33 18.83 17.82 -1.44
N ASP A 34 19.17 16.86 -2.30
CA ASP A 34 18.56 16.69 -3.61
C ASP A 34 17.04 16.50 -3.53
N LEU A 35 16.56 15.75 -2.52
CA LEU A 35 15.11 15.52 -2.36
C LEU A 35 14.39 16.81 -1.97
N ARG A 36 14.97 17.59 -1.04
CA ARG A 36 14.39 18.87 -0.61
C ARG A 36 14.38 19.88 -1.74
N ASP A 37 15.44 19.95 -2.54
CA ASP A 37 15.53 20.85 -3.69
C ASP A 37 14.48 20.49 -4.76
N GLN A 38 14.34 19.20 -5.09
CA GLN A 38 13.33 18.73 -6.02
C GLN A 38 11.90 18.95 -5.50
N LEU A 39 11.65 18.78 -4.20
CA LEU A 39 10.35 19.08 -3.60
C LEU A 39 10.03 20.58 -3.66
N ALA A 40 11.02 21.44 -3.38
CA ALA A 40 10.86 22.89 -3.49
C ALA A 40 10.59 23.34 -4.95
N ALA A 41 11.06 22.57 -5.93
CA ALA A 41 10.83 22.79 -7.36
C ALA A 41 9.57 22.09 -7.92
N ASP A 42 8.78 21.40 -7.08
CA ASP A 42 7.62 20.58 -7.49
C ASP A 42 7.95 19.41 -8.45
N GLU A 43 9.18 18.87 -8.38
CA GLU A 43 9.69 17.83 -9.29
C GLU A 43 9.46 16.40 -8.77
N VAL A 44 8.99 16.23 -7.53
CA VAL A 44 8.73 14.91 -6.93
C VAL A 44 7.24 14.61 -6.97
N GLY A 45 6.76 14.31 -8.18
CA GLY A 45 5.34 14.11 -8.52
C GLY A 45 4.49 13.47 -7.40
N PRO A 46 4.86 12.29 -6.88
CA PRO A 46 4.14 11.65 -5.76
C PRO A 46 3.91 12.49 -4.51
N LEU A 47 4.96 13.13 -3.99
CA LEU A 47 4.91 13.89 -2.74
C LEU A 47 4.32 15.28 -2.98
N SER A 48 4.59 15.86 -4.16
CA SER A 48 3.98 17.08 -4.66
C SER A 48 2.44 17.06 -4.65
N MET A 49 1.81 15.89 -4.86
CA MET A 49 0.35 15.77 -4.80
C MET A 49 -0.24 16.15 -3.43
N LEU A 50 0.53 16.04 -2.33
CA LEU A 50 0.08 16.40 -0.97
C LEU A 50 -0.19 17.91 -0.82
N CYS A 51 0.38 18.72 -1.71
CA CYS A 51 0.27 20.18 -1.70
C CYS A 51 -0.75 20.71 -2.73
N LYS A 52 -1.41 19.81 -3.48
CA LYS A 52 -2.36 20.16 -4.54
C LYS A 52 -3.79 19.93 -4.08
N ASP A 53 -4.69 20.80 -4.52
CA ASP A 53 -6.11 20.81 -4.14
C ASP A 53 -7.02 21.22 -5.31
N ASP A 54 -6.42 21.62 -6.43
CA ASP A 54 -7.05 22.13 -7.66
C ASP A 54 -7.64 21.00 -8.52
N ASP A 55 -7.08 19.80 -8.44
CA ASP A 55 -7.60 18.59 -9.07
C ASP A 55 -8.86 18.02 -8.39
N LEU A 56 -9.11 18.39 -7.12
CA LEU A 56 -10.18 17.80 -6.31
C LEU A 56 -11.59 18.21 -6.76
N GLY A 57 -11.77 19.39 -7.37
CA GLY A 57 -13.10 19.92 -7.68
C GLY A 57 -13.94 18.99 -8.57
N ALA A 58 -13.36 18.55 -9.69
CA ALA A 58 -14.06 17.66 -10.63
C ALA A 58 -14.31 16.26 -10.03
N MET A 59 -13.42 15.81 -9.14
CA MET A 59 -13.56 14.54 -8.44
C MET A 59 -14.72 14.58 -7.43
N VAL A 60 -14.89 15.68 -6.70
CA VAL A 60 -15.98 15.84 -5.71
C VAL A 60 -17.35 15.73 -6.40
N GLU A 61 -17.58 16.51 -7.46
CA GLU A 61 -18.86 16.49 -8.19
C GLU A 61 -19.20 15.08 -8.71
N LEU A 62 -18.20 14.39 -9.24
CA LEU A 62 -18.37 13.04 -9.77
C LEU A 62 -18.59 12.01 -8.66
N SER A 63 -17.92 12.18 -7.51
CA SER A 63 -18.10 11.31 -6.35
C SER A 63 -19.51 11.45 -5.76
N ASP A 64 -20.04 12.67 -5.67
CA ASP A 64 -21.41 12.93 -5.21
C ASP A 64 -22.45 12.29 -6.15
N PHE A 65 -22.23 12.42 -7.46
CA PHE A 65 -23.05 11.75 -8.46
C PHE A 65 -23.06 10.23 -8.26
N CYS A 66 -21.90 9.62 -8.08
CA CYS A 66 -21.77 8.18 -7.85
C CYS A 66 -22.45 7.74 -6.55
N LEU A 67 -22.22 8.45 -5.44
CA LEU A 67 -22.79 8.14 -4.14
C LEU A 67 -24.33 8.30 -4.10
N GLY A 68 -24.90 9.09 -5.00
CA GLY A 68 -26.34 9.24 -5.16
C GLY A 68 -27.07 7.94 -5.49
N TRP A 69 -26.40 6.93 -6.07
CA TRP A 69 -27.04 5.68 -6.48
C TRP A 69 -26.21 4.41 -6.21
N ALA A 70 -24.88 4.47 -6.26
CA ALA A 70 -24.02 3.30 -6.12
C ALA A 70 -23.86 2.91 -4.64
N ARG A 71 -23.94 1.61 -4.37
CA ARG A 71 -23.70 1.00 -3.06
C ARG A 71 -22.59 -0.05 -3.11
N GLN A 72 -22.23 -0.50 -4.30
CA GLN A 72 -21.13 -1.44 -4.53
C GLN A 72 -20.10 -0.78 -5.44
N PHE A 73 -18.83 -0.85 -5.04
CA PHE A 73 -17.71 -0.28 -5.78
C PHE A 73 -16.71 -1.39 -6.09
N VAL A 74 -16.37 -1.55 -7.35
CA VAL A 74 -15.41 -2.56 -7.80
C VAL A 74 -14.23 -1.84 -8.44
N LEU A 75 -13.07 -1.87 -7.79
CA LEU A 75 -11.85 -1.30 -8.37
C LEU A 75 -11.14 -2.37 -9.20
N LEU A 76 -11.14 -2.17 -10.51
CA LEU A 76 -10.46 -2.99 -11.50
C LEU A 76 -9.08 -2.39 -11.80
N GLY A 77 -8.06 -2.94 -11.17
CA GLY A 77 -6.68 -2.45 -11.22
C GLY A 77 -5.77 -3.42 -10.47
N THR A 78 -4.46 -3.34 -10.71
CA THR A 78 -3.49 -4.21 -10.02
C THR A 78 -2.28 -3.42 -9.55
N GLY A 79 -1.59 -3.93 -8.53
CA GLY A 79 -0.45 -3.28 -7.89
C GLY A 79 -0.80 -1.86 -7.41
N GLY A 80 -0.03 -0.87 -7.86
CA GLY A 80 -0.16 0.51 -7.41
C GLY A 80 -1.49 1.18 -7.77
N SER A 81 -2.21 0.65 -8.77
CA SER A 81 -3.58 1.10 -9.09
C SER A 81 -4.63 0.66 -8.06
N SER A 82 -4.32 -0.31 -7.20
CA SER A 82 -5.28 -0.96 -6.29
C SER A 82 -4.87 -0.89 -4.81
N LEU A 83 -3.60 -1.20 -4.49
CA LEU A 83 -3.17 -1.43 -3.10
C LEU A 83 -3.35 -0.24 -2.17
N GLY A 84 -3.15 0.99 -2.64
CA GLY A 84 -3.39 2.20 -1.84
C GLY A 84 -4.88 2.34 -1.43
N PRO A 85 -5.81 2.42 -2.40
CA PRO A 85 -7.25 2.39 -2.14
C PRO A 85 -7.70 1.19 -1.29
N GLN A 86 -7.14 0.01 -1.54
CA GLN A 86 -7.45 -1.21 -0.81
C GLN A 86 -6.99 -1.11 0.66
N ALA A 87 -5.81 -0.53 0.91
CA ALA A 87 -5.33 -0.27 2.27
C ALA A 87 -6.26 0.69 3.02
N LEU A 88 -6.70 1.76 2.38
CA LEU A 88 -7.67 2.69 2.95
C LEU A 88 -9.02 2.00 3.22
N ALA A 89 -9.54 1.23 2.27
CA ALA A 89 -10.79 0.50 2.43
C ALA A 89 -10.72 -0.50 3.59
N ARG A 90 -9.61 -1.25 3.70
CA ARG A 90 -9.39 -2.20 4.81
C ARG A 90 -9.27 -1.49 6.15
N TYR A 91 -8.56 -0.36 6.18
CA TYR A 91 -8.40 0.45 7.37
C TYR A 91 -9.75 0.98 7.90
N LEU A 92 -10.63 1.39 6.99
CA LEU A 92 -11.99 1.86 7.28
C LEU A 92 -13.00 0.72 7.56
N GLY A 93 -12.57 -0.55 7.55
CA GLY A 93 -13.47 -1.71 7.75
C GLY A 93 -14.43 -1.97 6.59
N LEU A 94 -14.15 -1.44 5.40
CA LEU A 94 -14.98 -1.60 4.19
C LEU A 94 -14.69 -2.90 3.41
N THR A 95 -13.66 -3.65 3.82
CA THR A 95 -13.28 -4.95 3.26
C THR A 95 -12.88 -5.96 4.34
N GLY A 96 -13.18 -7.26 4.16
CA GLY A 96 -12.60 -8.37 4.96
C GLY A 96 -13.57 -9.43 5.51
N THR A 97 -13.04 -10.29 6.40
CA THR A 97 -13.69 -11.50 6.97
C THR A 97 -14.89 -11.22 7.86
N HIS A 98 -14.92 -10.04 8.47
CA HIS A 98 -16.06 -9.51 9.20
C HIS A 98 -16.67 -8.40 8.36
N ALA A 99 -17.26 -8.76 7.22
CA ALA A 99 -18.33 -7.96 6.63
C ALA A 99 -19.55 -7.98 7.57
N ALA A 100 -19.35 -7.56 8.83
CA ALA A 100 -20.41 -6.94 9.59
C ALA A 100 -20.76 -5.74 8.74
N MET A 101 -21.94 -5.85 8.10
CA MET A 101 -22.54 -4.89 7.19
C MET A 101 -22.03 -3.50 7.52
N ASN A 102 -21.18 -2.94 6.65
CA ASN A 102 -20.73 -1.56 6.80
C ASN A 102 -21.95 -0.71 7.14
N ASP A 103 -21.94 -0.03 8.29
CA ASP A 103 -23.07 0.79 8.76
C ASP A 103 -23.47 1.87 7.71
N LYS A 104 -22.57 2.18 6.77
CA LYS A 104 -22.79 3.10 5.65
C LYS A 104 -23.49 2.47 4.44
N GLY A 105 -23.73 1.15 4.42
CA GLY A 105 -24.37 0.43 3.32
C GLY A 105 -23.56 0.41 2.02
N ILE A 106 -22.23 0.55 2.10
CA ILE A 106 -21.32 0.59 0.96
C ILE A 106 -20.37 -0.62 0.99
N ASN A 107 -20.15 -1.29 -0.13
CA ASN A 107 -19.22 -2.42 -0.24
C ASN A 107 -18.14 -2.13 -1.27
N TRP A 108 -16.90 -2.50 -0.95
CA TRP A 108 -15.76 -2.39 -1.85
C TRP A 108 -15.21 -3.76 -2.22
N TYR A 109 -14.89 -3.94 -3.50
CA TYR A 109 -14.31 -5.15 -4.04
C TYR A 109 -13.07 -4.80 -4.87
N PHE A 110 -12.00 -5.57 -4.68
CA PHE A 110 -10.70 -5.37 -5.32
C PHE A 110 -10.24 -6.68 -5.96
N PRO A 111 -10.78 -7.09 -7.12
CA PRO A 111 -10.30 -8.27 -7.83
C PRO A 111 -8.96 -7.95 -8.50
N ASP A 112 -7.89 -7.71 -7.74
CA ASP A 112 -6.59 -7.25 -8.24
C ASP A 112 -5.67 -8.39 -8.73
N ASN A 113 -6.16 -9.63 -8.63
CA ASN A 113 -5.63 -10.83 -9.27
C ASN A 113 -6.58 -11.33 -10.38
N LEU A 114 -6.03 -12.00 -11.39
CA LEU A 114 -6.81 -12.54 -12.52
C LEU A 114 -7.21 -14.01 -12.26
N ASP A 115 -7.88 -14.27 -11.15
CA ASP A 115 -8.52 -15.57 -10.88
C ASP A 115 -9.94 -15.61 -11.48
N GLY A 116 -10.15 -16.52 -12.43
CA GLY A 116 -11.42 -16.63 -13.14
C GLY A 116 -12.59 -17.12 -12.27
N GLN A 117 -12.34 -17.93 -11.22
CA GLN A 117 -13.40 -18.40 -10.33
C GLN A 117 -13.85 -17.28 -9.39
N ASP A 118 -12.89 -16.55 -8.81
CA ASP A 118 -13.19 -15.43 -7.92
C ASP A 118 -13.90 -14.30 -8.67
N LEU A 119 -13.42 -13.96 -9.87
CA LEU A 119 -14.05 -12.93 -10.68
C LEU A 119 -15.48 -13.34 -11.11
N LYS A 120 -15.69 -14.61 -11.49
CA LYS A 120 -17.03 -15.13 -11.81
C LYS A 120 -17.96 -15.09 -10.61
N ALA A 121 -17.47 -15.51 -9.44
CA ALA A 121 -18.25 -15.49 -8.20
C ALA A 121 -18.62 -14.05 -7.80
N LEU A 122 -17.67 -13.11 -7.92
CA LEU A 122 -17.91 -11.69 -7.69
C LEU A 122 -18.98 -11.15 -8.62
N MET A 123 -18.84 -11.34 -9.94
CA MET A 123 -19.83 -10.84 -10.91
C MET A 123 -21.24 -11.42 -10.66
N GLY A 124 -21.33 -12.68 -10.23
CA GLY A 124 -22.62 -13.30 -9.90
C GLY A 124 -23.23 -12.86 -8.56
N HIS A 125 -22.46 -12.19 -7.69
CA HIS A 125 -22.91 -11.70 -6.39
C HIS A 125 -23.34 -10.22 -6.40
N LEU A 126 -22.85 -9.43 -7.36
CA LEU A 126 -23.10 -7.99 -7.43
C LEU A 126 -24.56 -7.68 -7.82
N ASP A 127 -25.14 -6.67 -7.18
CA ASP A 127 -26.28 -5.93 -7.71
C ASP A 127 -25.74 -4.88 -8.68
N LEU A 128 -25.69 -5.24 -9.96
CA LEU A 128 -25.11 -4.42 -11.01
C LEU A 128 -25.82 -3.06 -11.14
N SER A 129 -27.11 -2.98 -10.79
CA SER A 129 -27.88 -1.73 -10.83
C SER A 129 -27.42 -0.70 -9.78
N ALA A 130 -26.74 -1.17 -8.73
CA ALA A 130 -26.14 -0.37 -7.66
C ALA A 130 -24.59 -0.45 -7.65
N THR A 131 -23.97 -0.98 -8.71
CA THR A 131 -22.52 -1.16 -8.80
C THR A 131 -21.85 -0.13 -9.71
N LEU A 132 -20.78 0.51 -9.22
CA LEU A 132 -19.82 1.29 -10.01
C LEU A 132 -18.51 0.51 -10.17
N PHE A 133 -18.07 0.35 -11.42
CA PHE A 133 -16.74 -0.19 -11.76
C PHE A 133 -15.74 0.95 -11.98
N LEU A 134 -14.72 1.02 -11.13
CA LEU A 134 -13.60 1.94 -11.27
C LEU A 134 -12.42 1.23 -11.94
N VAL A 135 -12.16 1.52 -13.21
CA VAL A 135 -11.07 0.93 -13.99
C VAL A 135 -9.83 1.82 -13.89
N VAL A 136 -8.75 1.31 -13.30
CA VAL A 136 -7.56 2.13 -12.98
C VAL A 136 -6.30 1.50 -13.56
N SER A 137 -5.71 2.15 -14.56
CA SER A 137 -4.39 1.80 -15.09
C SER A 137 -3.75 3.05 -15.69
N LYS A 138 -2.58 3.45 -15.20
CA LYS A 138 -1.86 4.62 -15.71
C LYS A 138 -1.61 4.53 -17.22
N SER A 139 -1.01 3.45 -17.68
CA SER A 139 -0.70 3.26 -19.11
C SER A 139 -1.93 2.93 -19.95
N GLY A 140 -3.00 2.43 -19.31
CA GLY A 140 -4.17 1.85 -19.96
C GLY A 140 -3.89 0.62 -20.82
N ASN A 141 -2.70 0.03 -20.73
CA ASN A 141 -2.33 -1.18 -21.46
C ASN A 141 -2.04 -2.37 -20.52
N THR A 142 -2.35 -2.24 -19.23
CA THR A 142 -2.32 -3.35 -18.27
C THR A 142 -3.32 -4.41 -18.71
N MET A 143 -2.83 -5.58 -19.10
CA MET A 143 -3.63 -6.62 -19.74
C MET A 143 -4.75 -7.13 -18.82
N GLU A 144 -4.41 -7.36 -17.55
CA GLU A 144 -5.32 -7.81 -16.50
C GLU A 144 -6.48 -6.83 -16.34
N THR A 145 -6.19 -5.53 -16.22
CA THR A 145 -7.18 -4.46 -16.10
C THR A 145 -8.05 -4.34 -17.36
N ALA A 146 -7.46 -4.47 -18.55
CA ALA A 146 -8.21 -4.42 -19.80
C ALA A 146 -9.18 -5.60 -19.93
N ILE A 147 -8.76 -6.81 -19.55
CA ILE A 147 -9.62 -8.01 -19.50
C ILE A 147 -10.78 -7.80 -18.52
N GLN A 148 -10.48 -7.30 -17.31
CA GLN A 148 -11.50 -7.00 -16.30
C GLN A 148 -12.51 -5.95 -16.78
N ALA A 149 -12.04 -4.87 -17.40
CA ALA A 149 -12.90 -3.83 -17.97
C ALA A 149 -13.81 -4.39 -19.08
N ALA A 150 -13.28 -5.27 -19.93
CA ALA A 150 -14.06 -5.94 -20.97
C ALA A 150 -15.13 -6.88 -20.37
N ILE A 151 -14.81 -7.61 -19.31
CA ILE A 151 -15.76 -8.46 -18.59
C ILE A 151 -16.87 -7.61 -17.94
N ALA A 152 -16.50 -6.55 -17.22
CA ALA A 152 -17.47 -5.65 -16.59
C ALA A 152 -18.41 -5.02 -17.63
N ARG A 153 -17.86 -4.53 -18.75
CA ARG A 153 -18.64 -4.05 -19.88
C ARG A 153 -19.62 -5.11 -20.37
N HIS A 154 -19.14 -6.33 -20.63
CA HIS A 154 -19.98 -7.40 -21.17
C HIS A 154 -21.17 -7.72 -20.26
N VAL A 155 -20.93 -7.79 -18.95
CA VAL A 155 -21.98 -8.07 -17.97
C VAL A 155 -22.97 -6.91 -17.87
N LEU A 156 -22.51 -5.66 -17.88
CA LEU A 156 -23.38 -4.48 -17.88
C LEU A 156 -24.26 -4.41 -19.14
N GLU A 157 -23.69 -4.66 -20.33
CA GLU A 157 -24.43 -4.67 -21.60
C GLU A 157 -25.47 -5.80 -21.63
N ALA A 158 -25.15 -6.98 -21.07
CA ALA A 158 -26.09 -8.11 -21.00
C ALA A 158 -27.32 -7.79 -20.14
N GLU A 159 -27.17 -6.99 -19.08
CA GLU A 159 -28.26 -6.50 -18.22
C GLU A 159 -28.90 -5.19 -18.76
N GLY A 160 -28.44 -4.66 -19.89
CA GLY A 160 -28.96 -3.42 -20.48
C GLY A 160 -28.65 -2.16 -19.66
N LEU A 161 -27.59 -2.17 -18.86
CA LEU A 161 -27.16 -1.06 -18.02
C LEU A 161 -26.25 -0.08 -18.77
N ASP A 162 -26.39 1.21 -18.48
CA ASP A 162 -25.62 2.27 -19.14
C ASP A 162 -24.16 2.31 -18.65
N LEU A 163 -23.21 2.00 -19.54
CA LEU A 163 -21.78 2.04 -19.24
C LEU A 163 -21.32 3.41 -18.73
N ARG A 164 -21.91 4.51 -19.24
CA ARG A 164 -21.56 5.86 -18.79
C ARG A 164 -21.86 6.05 -17.31
N LYS A 165 -22.94 5.43 -16.81
CA LYS A 165 -23.31 5.50 -15.39
C LYS A 165 -22.48 4.53 -14.56
N HIS A 166 -22.27 3.31 -15.04
CA HIS A 166 -21.74 2.20 -14.25
C HIS A 166 -20.22 1.98 -14.34
N MET A 167 -19.53 2.71 -15.21
CA MET A 167 -18.07 2.64 -15.32
C MET A 167 -17.44 4.03 -15.18
N LEU A 168 -16.21 4.04 -14.66
CA LEU A 168 -15.32 5.19 -14.65
C LEU A 168 -13.90 4.71 -14.92
N VAL A 169 -13.16 5.45 -15.75
CA VAL A 169 -11.78 5.12 -16.11
C VAL A 169 -10.82 6.17 -15.54
N VAL A 170 -9.76 5.70 -14.88
CA VAL A 170 -8.62 6.50 -14.45
C VAL A 170 -7.39 6.05 -15.22
N THR A 171 -6.89 6.91 -16.10
CA THR A 171 -5.77 6.60 -17.00
C THR A 171 -5.02 7.88 -17.41
N GLN A 172 -3.80 7.76 -17.92
CA GLN A 172 -3.06 8.92 -18.41
C GLN A 172 -3.75 9.55 -19.63
N PRO A 173 -3.72 10.88 -19.77
CA PRO A 173 -4.28 11.56 -20.93
C PRO A 173 -3.42 11.27 -22.18
N ASN A 174 -4.07 10.91 -23.29
CA ASN A 174 -3.48 10.57 -24.59
C ASN A 174 -2.71 9.22 -24.63
N GLN A 175 -2.74 8.56 -25.79
CA GLN A 175 -2.00 7.31 -26.07
C GLN A 175 -2.28 6.17 -25.07
N SER A 176 -3.56 5.98 -24.71
CA SER A 176 -3.99 4.98 -23.75
C SER A 176 -5.17 4.18 -24.30
N PRO A 177 -5.04 2.85 -24.47
CA PRO A 177 -6.17 2.03 -24.93
C PRO A 177 -7.41 2.12 -24.05
N LEU A 178 -7.24 2.35 -22.73
CA LEU A 178 -8.38 2.59 -21.83
C LEU A 178 -9.01 3.97 -22.00
N ALA A 179 -8.25 4.99 -22.41
CA ALA A 179 -8.83 6.29 -22.75
C ALA A 179 -9.68 6.19 -24.02
N ASP A 180 -9.15 5.52 -25.06
CA ASP A 180 -9.88 5.26 -26.31
C ASP A 180 -11.16 4.43 -26.04
N PHE A 181 -11.05 3.40 -25.20
CA PHE A 181 -12.18 2.61 -24.74
C PHE A 181 -13.23 3.47 -24.02
N ALA A 182 -12.81 4.35 -23.12
CA ALA A 182 -13.73 5.19 -22.38
C ALA A 182 -14.43 6.21 -23.30
N GLU A 183 -13.70 6.83 -24.22
CA GLU A 183 -14.26 7.77 -25.20
C GLU A 183 -15.28 7.09 -26.12
N ALA A 184 -14.94 5.95 -26.71
CA ALA A 184 -15.81 5.20 -27.61
C ALA A 184 -17.14 4.79 -26.96
N ASN A 185 -17.13 4.55 -25.64
CA ASN A 185 -18.30 4.13 -24.87
C ASN A 185 -18.91 5.27 -24.03
N ARG A 186 -18.43 6.51 -24.18
CA ARG A 186 -18.88 7.70 -23.43
C ARG A 186 -18.79 7.54 -21.90
N ILE A 187 -17.82 6.75 -21.43
CA ILE A 187 -17.53 6.49 -20.02
C ILE A 187 -16.83 7.71 -19.41
N HIS A 188 -17.13 8.03 -18.15
CA HIS A 188 -16.45 9.10 -17.43
C HIS A 188 -14.95 8.79 -17.27
N GLN A 189 -14.12 9.82 -17.42
CA GLN A 189 -12.66 9.71 -17.33
C GLN A 189 -12.11 10.69 -16.30
N LEU A 190 -11.13 10.23 -15.52
CA LEU A 190 -10.28 11.09 -14.70
C LEU A 190 -8.82 10.88 -15.09
N ALA A 191 -8.06 11.98 -15.17
CA ALA A 191 -6.68 11.94 -15.64
C ALA A 191 -5.73 11.45 -14.55
N HIS A 192 -5.04 10.34 -14.81
CA HIS A 192 -3.89 9.93 -14.00
C HIS A 192 -2.71 10.89 -14.26
N PRO A 193 -2.08 11.48 -13.22
CA PRO A 193 -0.93 12.35 -13.42
C PRO A 193 0.26 11.63 -14.07
N GLU A 194 0.87 12.25 -15.08
CA GLU A 194 1.97 11.66 -15.86
C GLU A 194 3.22 11.40 -15.00
N HIS A 195 3.54 12.29 -14.06
CA HIS A 195 4.75 12.20 -13.23
C HIS A 195 4.56 11.40 -11.93
N VAL A 196 3.41 10.74 -11.75
CA VAL A 196 3.15 9.89 -10.57
C VAL A 196 3.22 8.42 -10.98
N GLY A 197 4.12 7.66 -10.37
CA GLY A 197 4.21 6.20 -10.54
C GLY A 197 3.13 5.48 -9.73
N GLY A 198 2.67 4.31 -10.20
CA GLY A 198 1.55 3.59 -9.60
C GLY A 198 1.71 3.30 -8.11
N ARG A 199 2.84 2.73 -7.67
CA ARG A 199 3.07 2.39 -6.25
C ARG A 199 3.10 3.59 -5.29
N TYR A 200 3.24 4.80 -5.85
CA TYR A 200 3.24 6.08 -5.15
C TYR A 200 1.92 6.87 -5.35
N ALA A 201 0.92 6.30 -6.02
CA ALA A 201 -0.23 7.05 -6.52
C ALA A 201 -1.36 7.28 -5.50
N MET A 202 -1.23 6.82 -4.25
CA MET A 202 -2.29 6.93 -3.23
C MET A 202 -2.84 8.36 -3.09
N PHE A 203 -1.99 9.39 -3.10
CA PHE A 203 -2.42 10.78 -2.92
C PHE A 203 -2.82 11.49 -4.23
N SER A 204 -2.80 10.77 -5.35
CA SER A 204 -3.36 11.22 -6.63
C SER A 204 -4.83 10.82 -6.76
N VAL A 205 -5.43 11.07 -7.93
CA VAL A 205 -6.77 10.59 -8.28
C VAL A 205 -6.98 9.10 -8.00
N VAL A 206 -5.92 8.28 -8.10
CA VAL A 206 -5.98 6.83 -7.84
C VAL A 206 -6.48 6.51 -6.44
N GLY A 207 -6.06 7.26 -5.42
CA GLY A 207 -6.55 7.05 -4.04
C GLY A 207 -7.52 8.11 -3.54
N MET A 208 -7.42 9.35 -4.01
CA MET A 208 -8.32 10.43 -3.57
C MET A 208 -9.75 10.24 -4.06
N PHE A 209 -9.95 9.77 -5.29
CA PHE A 209 -11.32 9.52 -5.79
C PHE A 209 -11.98 8.35 -5.05
N PRO A 210 -11.33 7.18 -4.86
CA PRO A 210 -11.85 6.14 -3.95
C PRO A 210 -12.08 6.63 -2.51
N ALA A 211 -11.19 7.46 -1.96
CA ALA A 211 -11.36 8.00 -0.62
C ALA A 211 -12.66 8.81 -0.48
N MET A 212 -12.98 9.67 -1.46
CA MET A 212 -14.25 10.40 -1.50
C MET A 212 -15.46 9.45 -1.51
N LEU A 213 -15.41 8.40 -2.33
CA LEU A 213 -16.45 7.36 -2.41
C LEU A 213 -16.55 6.51 -1.12
N MET A 214 -15.52 6.48 -0.29
CA MET A 214 -15.52 5.87 1.04
C MET A 214 -16.02 6.82 2.14
N GLY A 215 -16.33 8.07 1.78
CA GLY A 215 -16.76 9.13 2.68
C GLY A 215 -15.62 9.77 3.47
N VAL A 216 -14.40 9.74 2.93
CA VAL A 216 -13.22 10.39 3.52
C VAL A 216 -12.94 11.71 2.79
N ASP A 217 -12.63 12.75 3.55
CA ASP A 217 -12.23 14.04 3.00
C ASP A 217 -10.80 13.95 2.40
N PRO A 218 -10.64 14.07 1.07
CA PRO A 218 -9.34 13.98 0.41
C PRO A 218 -8.38 15.10 0.85
N ARG A 219 -8.89 16.28 1.23
CA ARG A 219 -8.07 17.41 1.68
C ARG A 219 -7.44 17.09 3.03
N LYS A 220 -8.17 16.43 3.92
CA LYS A 220 -7.64 16.00 5.22
C LYS A 220 -6.58 14.92 5.06
N LEU A 221 -6.79 13.94 4.17
CA LEU A 221 -5.77 12.92 3.86
C LEU A 221 -4.49 13.55 3.33
N ARG A 222 -4.58 14.46 2.36
CA ARG A 222 -3.42 15.17 1.81
C ARG A 222 -2.76 16.06 2.86
N ALA A 223 -3.54 16.77 3.68
CA ALA A 223 -3.00 17.59 4.76
C ALA A 223 -2.24 16.77 5.80
N ALA A 224 -2.79 15.61 6.22
CA ALA A 224 -2.12 14.71 7.14
C ALA A 224 -0.80 14.16 6.57
N GLY A 225 -0.78 13.78 5.29
CA GLY A 225 0.46 13.41 4.61
C GLY A 225 1.44 14.59 4.51
N ARG A 226 0.96 15.80 4.21
CA ARG A 226 1.76 17.02 4.12
C ARG A 226 2.41 17.38 5.45
N GLU A 227 1.78 17.12 6.58
CA GLU A 227 2.40 17.31 7.91
C GLU A 227 3.75 16.58 8.02
N ILE A 228 3.83 15.34 7.52
CA ILE A 228 5.08 14.56 7.52
C ILE A 228 6.08 15.12 6.52
N LEU A 229 5.61 15.56 5.36
CA LEU A 229 6.46 16.20 4.35
C LEU A 229 7.07 17.51 4.88
N ASP A 230 6.28 18.34 5.56
CA ASP A 230 6.71 19.60 6.16
C ASP A 230 7.74 19.34 7.28
N GLN A 231 7.52 18.32 8.11
CA GLN A 231 8.49 17.86 9.11
C GLN A 231 9.82 17.44 8.46
N PHE A 232 9.77 16.67 7.37
CA PHE A 232 10.98 16.31 6.61
C PHE A 232 11.68 17.55 6.04
N MET A 233 10.93 18.49 5.46
CA MET A 233 11.48 19.73 4.92
C MET A 233 12.13 20.60 6.01
N GLN A 234 11.63 20.56 7.24
CA GLN A 234 12.17 21.30 8.38
C GLN A 234 13.39 20.60 8.99
N MET A 235 13.29 19.29 9.27
CA MET A 235 14.30 18.53 10.01
C MET A 235 15.44 18.02 9.14
N GLY A 236 15.18 17.76 7.85
CA GLY A 236 16.17 17.21 6.92
C GLY A 236 16.80 15.91 7.44
N MET A 237 18.09 15.97 7.78
CA MET A 237 18.86 14.82 8.27
C MET A 237 18.33 14.24 9.58
N ASP A 238 17.72 15.06 10.42
CA ASP A 238 17.23 14.63 11.74
C ASP A 238 15.85 13.96 11.66
N HIS A 239 15.22 13.94 10.48
CA HIS A 239 13.92 13.31 10.29
C HIS A 239 13.99 11.78 10.47
N ASP A 240 13.03 11.19 11.16
CA ASP A 240 13.07 9.76 11.51
C ASP A 240 13.10 8.83 10.28
N ALA A 241 12.42 9.18 9.19
CA ALA A 241 12.49 8.42 7.94
C ALA A 241 13.92 8.39 7.36
N VAL A 242 14.70 9.46 7.54
CA VAL A 242 16.10 9.53 7.10
C VAL A 242 16.98 8.70 8.03
N ARG A 243 16.82 8.85 9.35
CA ARG A 243 17.56 8.07 10.36
C ARG A 243 17.35 6.56 10.16
N SER A 244 16.11 6.16 9.91
CA SER A 244 15.75 4.77 9.63
C SER A 244 16.33 4.27 8.30
N ALA A 245 16.23 5.05 7.21
CA ALA A 245 16.85 4.71 5.93
C ALA A 245 18.38 4.51 6.03
N ILE A 246 19.08 5.36 6.79
CA ILE A 246 20.52 5.24 7.04
C ILE A 246 20.83 3.93 7.79
N ALA A 247 20.08 3.62 8.85
CA ALA A 247 20.28 2.40 9.62
C ALA A 247 20.00 1.15 8.78
N MET A 248 18.91 1.13 8.00
CA MET A 248 18.61 0.03 7.10
C MET A 248 19.68 -0.15 6.03
N HIS A 249 20.20 0.94 5.46
CA HIS A 249 21.30 0.88 4.48
C HIS A 249 22.58 0.31 5.12
N ALA A 250 22.95 0.80 6.30
CA ALA A 250 24.11 0.30 7.03
C ALA A 250 24.03 -1.21 7.33
N LEU A 251 22.83 -1.68 7.70
CA LEU A 251 22.57 -3.11 7.92
C LEU A 251 22.58 -3.91 6.62
N GLN A 252 22.07 -3.36 5.51
CA GLN A 252 22.15 -4.03 4.21
C GLN A 252 23.60 -4.31 3.80
N GLU A 253 24.51 -3.37 4.04
CA GLU A 253 25.95 -3.55 3.74
C GLU A 253 26.58 -4.71 4.53
N GLU A 254 25.96 -5.13 5.63
CA GLU A 254 26.39 -6.21 6.51
C GLU A 254 25.57 -7.49 6.32
N GLY A 255 24.77 -7.57 5.25
CA GLY A 255 24.06 -8.78 4.84
C GLY A 255 22.66 -8.95 5.42
N TYR A 256 22.10 -7.92 6.06
CA TYR A 256 20.68 -7.92 6.47
C TYR A 256 19.78 -7.68 5.25
N ASN A 257 19.51 -8.75 4.52
CA ASN A 257 18.84 -8.71 3.21
C ASN A 257 17.32 -8.88 3.30
N ALA A 258 16.75 -9.00 4.50
CA ALA A 258 15.32 -9.08 4.71
C ALA A 258 14.86 -8.10 5.80
N GLN A 259 13.69 -7.50 5.60
CA GLN A 259 12.92 -6.86 6.65
C GLN A 259 11.60 -7.61 6.84
N VAL A 260 11.20 -7.78 8.09
CA VAL A 260 9.93 -8.42 8.47
C VAL A 260 9.10 -7.40 9.21
N MET A 261 7.94 -7.07 8.64
CA MET A 261 6.99 -6.17 9.27
C MET A 261 5.88 -6.98 9.96
N TYR A 262 5.90 -6.99 11.29
CA TYR A 262 4.80 -7.51 12.09
C TYR A 262 3.73 -6.44 12.26
N LEU A 263 2.51 -6.79 11.86
CA LEU A 263 1.35 -5.92 11.87
C LEU A 263 0.37 -6.36 12.95
N TYR A 264 0.38 -5.67 14.09
CA TYR A 264 -0.49 -5.94 15.23
C TYR A 264 -1.82 -5.22 15.08
N GLY A 265 -2.58 -5.67 14.09
CA GLY A 265 -3.96 -5.28 13.88
C GLY A 265 -4.39 -5.43 12.43
N ASP A 266 -5.50 -6.13 12.26
CA ASP A 266 -6.01 -6.63 10.97
C ASP A 266 -6.30 -5.54 9.93
N LYS A 267 -6.62 -4.32 10.39
CA LYS A 267 -6.83 -3.12 9.56
C LYS A 267 -5.57 -2.73 8.79
N SER A 268 -4.38 -3.02 9.32
CA SER A 268 -3.10 -2.62 8.74
C SER A 268 -2.51 -3.65 7.75
N MET A 269 -3.07 -4.86 7.64
CA MET A 269 -2.51 -5.93 6.82
C MET A 269 -2.31 -5.55 5.35
N VAL A 270 -3.28 -4.83 4.77
CA VAL A 270 -3.19 -4.38 3.37
C VAL A 270 -2.21 -3.20 3.22
N PHE A 271 -2.06 -2.36 4.24
CA PHE A 271 -0.97 -1.39 4.27
C PHE A 271 0.39 -2.09 4.14
N GLY A 272 0.57 -3.25 4.78
CA GLY A 272 1.79 -4.04 4.59
C GLY A 272 1.99 -4.53 3.16
N ALA A 273 0.93 -4.98 2.50
CA ALA A 273 1.00 -5.35 1.08
C ALA A 273 1.39 -4.15 0.20
N TRP A 274 0.82 -2.97 0.45
CA TRP A 274 1.19 -1.72 -0.21
C TRP A 274 2.67 -1.37 0.04
N TYR A 275 3.13 -1.39 1.30
CA TYR A 275 4.53 -1.09 1.65
C TYR A 275 5.50 -2.08 1.02
N ARG A 276 5.16 -3.36 0.98
CA ARG A 276 5.97 -4.39 0.31
C ARG A 276 6.16 -4.06 -1.18
N GLN A 277 5.12 -3.61 -1.88
CA GLN A 277 5.26 -3.16 -3.26
C GLN A 277 6.11 -1.89 -3.36
N LEU A 278 5.79 -0.87 -2.54
CA LEU A 278 6.52 0.40 -2.50
C LEU A 278 8.03 0.14 -2.37
N TRP A 279 8.40 -0.62 -1.35
CA TRP A 279 9.78 -0.94 -1.04
C TRP A 279 10.43 -1.79 -2.14
N ALA A 280 9.88 -2.95 -2.46
CA ALA A 280 10.52 -3.92 -3.35
C ALA A 280 10.78 -3.36 -4.76
N GLU A 281 9.80 -2.67 -5.35
CA GLU A 281 9.97 -2.10 -6.70
C GLU A 281 10.87 -0.85 -6.72
N SER A 282 10.98 -0.12 -5.61
CA SER A 282 11.83 1.07 -5.52
C SER A 282 13.28 0.75 -5.20
N VAL A 283 13.54 -0.22 -4.31
CA VAL A 283 14.90 -0.51 -3.83
C VAL A 283 15.54 -1.72 -4.51
N GLY A 284 14.74 -2.63 -5.06
CA GLY A 284 15.21 -3.86 -5.72
C GLY A 284 15.81 -3.60 -7.10
N LYS A 285 17.06 -3.13 -7.16
CA LYS A 285 17.74 -2.73 -8.39
C LYS A 285 19.16 -3.29 -8.45
N GLN A 286 19.56 -3.77 -9.64
CA GLN A 286 20.96 -4.09 -9.95
C GLN A 286 21.63 -5.05 -8.95
N GLY A 287 20.88 -6.00 -8.41
CA GLY A 287 21.38 -6.96 -7.40
C GLY A 287 21.40 -6.43 -5.96
N SER A 288 20.98 -5.19 -5.74
CA SER A 288 20.72 -4.62 -4.42
C SER A 288 19.22 -4.64 -4.08
N GLY A 289 18.93 -4.62 -2.79
CA GLY A 289 17.60 -4.48 -2.21
C GLY A 289 17.49 -5.18 -0.86
N ILE A 290 16.41 -4.90 -0.13
CA ILE A 290 16.02 -5.66 1.08
C ILE A 290 14.67 -6.28 0.79
N MET A 291 14.56 -7.60 0.88
CA MET A 291 13.27 -8.29 0.75
C MET A 291 12.34 -7.86 1.87
N THR A 292 11.07 -7.61 1.58
CA THR A 292 10.08 -7.26 2.60
C THR A 292 9.06 -8.36 2.77
N ASP A 293 8.98 -8.91 3.97
CA ASP A 293 7.93 -9.82 4.39
C ASP A 293 6.95 -9.13 5.34
N VAL A 294 5.69 -9.55 5.31
CA VAL A 294 4.58 -8.94 6.05
C VAL A 294 3.86 -10.05 6.80
N VAL A 295 3.81 -9.92 8.12
CA VAL A 295 3.33 -10.96 9.01
C VAL A 295 2.29 -10.35 9.96
N GLY A 296 1.13 -11.00 10.12
CA GLY A 296 0.15 -10.58 11.12
C GLY A 296 0.63 -10.88 12.54
N GLY A 297 0.56 -9.91 13.45
CA GLY A 297 0.78 -10.11 14.89
C GLY A 297 -0.57 -10.26 15.61
N PRO A 298 -0.80 -11.30 16.43
CA PRO A 298 0.15 -12.30 16.91
C PRO A 298 0.22 -13.60 16.09
N VAL A 299 -0.55 -13.74 15.00
CA VAL A 299 -0.60 -14.98 14.18
C VAL A 299 0.79 -15.49 13.77
N GLY A 300 1.69 -14.60 13.39
CA GLY A 300 3.07 -14.86 13.03
C GLY A 300 3.96 -15.35 14.17
N GLN A 301 3.57 -15.11 15.41
CA GLN A 301 4.25 -15.66 16.60
C GLN A 301 4.13 -17.19 16.64
N HIS A 302 3.06 -17.73 16.07
CA HIS A 302 2.78 -19.16 16.02
C HIS A 302 3.22 -19.82 14.69
N SER A 303 4.03 -19.13 13.88
CA SER A 303 4.56 -19.69 12.63
C SER A 303 5.99 -19.25 12.36
N GLN A 304 6.22 -17.94 12.17
CA GLN A 304 7.50 -17.40 11.73
C GLN A 304 8.45 -17.05 12.90
N LEU A 305 7.92 -16.75 14.09
CA LEU A 305 8.74 -16.24 15.19
C LEU A 305 9.84 -17.21 15.65
N GLN A 306 9.63 -18.54 15.53
CA GLN A 306 10.69 -19.52 15.79
C GLN A 306 11.90 -19.32 14.87
N LEU A 307 11.66 -19.11 13.57
CA LEU A 307 12.72 -18.80 12.60
C LEU A 307 13.35 -17.43 12.89
N HIS A 308 12.57 -16.46 13.33
CA HIS A 308 13.06 -15.12 13.60
C HIS A 308 13.89 -15.02 14.89
N LEU A 309 13.65 -15.87 15.87
CA LEU A 309 14.41 -15.90 17.13
C LEU A 309 15.65 -16.79 17.10
N ASP A 310 15.58 -17.95 16.41
CA ASP A 310 16.65 -18.97 16.43
C ASP A 310 17.19 -19.33 15.03
N GLY A 311 16.73 -18.66 13.98
CA GLY A 311 17.23 -18.82 12.62
C GLY A 311 18.38 -17.88 12.26
N PRO A 312 18.69 -17.72 10.96
CA PRO A 312 19.71 -16.78 10.50
C PRO A 312 19.41 -15.34 10.94
N SER A 313 20.45 -14.68 11.47
CA SER A 313 20.42 -13.29 11.93
C SER A 313 20.67 -12.31 10.77
N ASP A 314 19.79 -12.35 9.77
CA ASP A 314 19.87 -11.58 8.52
C ASP A 314 18.61 -10.71 8.28
N LYS A 315 17.84 -10.46 9.35
CA LYS A 315 16.53 -9.79 9.31
C LYS A 315 16.49 -8.52 10.14
N ILE A 316 15.79 -7.50 9.61
CA ILE A 316 15.41 -6.27 10.30
C ILE A 316 13.93 -6.34 10.64
N PHE A 317 13.55 -6.04 11.89
CA PHE A 317 12.16 -6.18 12.33
C PHE A 317 11.50 -4.82 12.50
N THR A 318 10.30 -4.68 11.94
CA THR A 318 9.40 -3.55 12.17
C THR A 318 8.16 -4.05 12.86
N LEU A 319 7.86 -3.53 14.05
CA LEU A 319 6.62 -3.84 14.76
C LEU A 319 5.68 -2.64 14.64
N LEU A 320 4.59 -2.80 13.90
CA LEU A 320 3.55 -1.80 13.77
C LEU A 320 2.40 -2.16 14.71
N THR A 321 2.03 -1.24 15.59
CA THR A 321 0.90 -1.35 16.51
C THR A 321 -0.11 -0.24 16.24
N MET A 322 -1.37 -0.51 16.54
CA MET A 322 -2.42 0.50 16.57
C MET A 322 -2.89 0.64 18.02
N GLU A 323 -2.93 1.87 18.52
CA GLU A 323 -3.42 2.20 19.87
C GLU A 323 -4.96 2.30 19.86
N ASP A 324 -5.60 1.25 19.33
CA ASP A 324 -7.05 1.08 19.32
C ASP A 324 -7.54 0.64 20.70
N ALA A 325 -8.82 0.87 20.98
CA ALA A 325 -9.48 0.39 22.18
C ALA A 325 -10.91 0.01 21.81
N SER A 326 -11.11 -1.25 21.43
CA SER A 326 -12.42 -1.80 21.09
C SER A 326 -13.40 -1.76 22.27
N GLY A 327 -12.92 -1.61 23.50
CA GLY A 327 -13.70 -1.74 24.72
C GLY A 327 -14.02 -3.20 25.05
N LEU A 328 -13.51 -4.15 24.25
CA LEU A 328 -13.74 -5.58 24.44
C LEU A 328 -12.75 -6.11 25.47
N LEU A 329 -13.18 -6.11 26.73
CA LEU A 329 -12.38 -6.58 27.85
C LEU A 329 -12.32 -8.11 27.87
N VAL A 330 -11.15 -8.66 28.19
CA VAL A 330 -10.99 -10.09 28.47
C VAL A 330 -11.84 -10.46 29.71
N PRO A 331 -12.86 -11.32 29.55
CA PRO A 331 -13.75 -11.65 30.66
C PRO A 331 -13.03 -12.56 31.67
N ALA A 332 -13.46 -12.49 32.93
CA ALA A 332 -13.09 -13.51 33.90
C ALA A 332 -13.81 -14.82 33.56
N ASP A 333 -13.07 -15.92 33.55
CA ASP A 333 -13.61 -17.28 33.38
C ASP A 333 -12.77 -18.24 34.23
N GLU A 334 -13.41 -18.96 35.16
CA GLU A 334 -12.70 -19.82 36.11
C GLU A 334 -12.01 -21.02 35.43
N GLN A 335 -12.58 -21.55 34.35
CA GLN A 335 -12.04 -22.72 33.65
C GLN A 335 -10.88 -22.33 32.74
N LEU A 336 -10.93 -21.12 32.18
CA LEU A 336 -9.90 -20.58 31.28
C LEU A 336 -8.86 -19.71 31.99
N ALA A 337 -9.06 -19.36 33.27
CA ALA A 337 -8.15 -18.52 34.04
C ALA A 337 -6.67 -18.97 33.97
N PRO A 338 -6.34 -20.28 34.05
CA PRO A 338 -4.94 -20.71 33.91
C PRO A 338 -4.30 -20.37 32.56
N ALA A 339 -5.10 -20.28 31.49
CA ALA A 339 -4.62 -19.96 30.14
C ALA A 339 -4.57 -18.44 29.90
N MET A 340 -5.53 -17.68 30.43
CA MET A 340 -5.59 -16.22 30.26
C MET A 340 -4.59 -15.47 31.15
N GLY A 341 -4.20 -16.05 32.29
CA GLY A 341 -3.23 -15.45 33.20
C GLY A 341 -3.66 -14.04 33.65
N ALA A 342 -2.74 -13.09 33.56
CA ALA A 342 -2.99 -11.69 33.96
C ALA A 342 -3.73 -10.86 32.90
N ALA A 343 -4.24 -11.46 31.82
CA ALA A 343 -4.95 -10.74 30.77
C ALA A 343 -6.37 -10.31 31.16
N VAL A 344 -6.98 -10.94 32.18
CA VAL A 344 -8.36 -10.65 32.60
C VAL A 344 -8.53 -9.17 32.92
N GLY A 345 -9.54 -8.54 32.31
CA GLY A 345 -9.85 -7.11 32.46
C GLY A 345 -9.03 -6.18 31.57
N LEU A 346 -8.03 -6.67 30.83
CA LEU A 346 -7.39 -5.88 29.78
C LEU A 346 -8.30 -5.80 28.56
N ASP A 347 -8.20 -4.70 27.83
CA ASP A 347 -8.74 -4.61 26.47
C ASP A 347 -7.95 -5.52 25.53
N ILE A 348 -8.62 -6.19 24.59
CA ILE A 348 -7.95 -7.11 23.64
C ILE A 348 -6.91 -6.38 22.77
N ASP A 349 -7.14 -5.12 22.40
CA ASP A 349 -6.20 -4.34 21.60
C ASP A 349 -4.96 -3.96 22.43
N GLN A 350 -5.15 -3.65 23.71
CA GLN A 350 -4.04 -3.45 24.65
C GLN A 350 -3.21 -4.74 24.83
N LEU A 351 -3.86 -5.89 24.98
CA LEU A 351 -3.18 -7.18 25.04
C LEU A 351 -2.39 -7.46 23.75
N THR A 352 -2.92 -7.09 22.60
CA THR A 352 -2.25 -7.25 21.30
C THR A 352 -1.00 -6.36 21.20
N SER A 353 -1.07 -5.12 21.68
CA SER A 353 0.08 -4.21 21.79
C SER A 353 1.16 -4.72 22.75
N LEU A 354 0.77 -5.29 23.90
CA LEU A 354 1.72 -5.93 24.83
C LEU A 354 2.43 -7.13 24.19
N GLN A 355 1.73 -7.92 23.37
CA GLN A 355 2.35 -9.01 22.61
C GLN A 355 3.37 -8.50 21.58
N ALA A 356 3.13 -7.34 20.96
CA ALA A 356 4.10 -6.68 20.10
C ALA A 356 5.35 -6.26 20.89
N GLU A 357 5.16 -5.62 22.04
CA GLU A 357 6.25 -5.21 22.91
C GLU A 357 7.11 -6.42 23.31
N ALA A 358 6.49 -7.47 23.85
CA ALA A 358 7.16 -8.70 24.26
C ALA A 358 7.92 -9.38 23.11
N THR A 359 7.34 -9.41 21.90
CA THR A 359 8.01 -9.94 20.71
C THR A 359 9.24 -9.12 20.35
N GLY A 360 9.13 -7.79 20.38
CA GLY A 360 10.27 -6.91 20.14
C GLY A 360 11.38 -7.05 21.18
N ASP A 361 11.01 -7.27 22.45
CA ASP A 361 11.96 -7.51 23.53
C ASP A 361 12.71 -8.83 23.33
N ALA A 362 12.00 -9.89 22.97
CA ALA A 362 12.60 -11.19 22.68
C ALA A 362 13.58 -11.12 21.49
N LEU A 363 13.22 -10.40 20.43
CA LEU A 363 14.09 -10.17 19.26
C LEU A 363 15.35 -9.37 19.65
N ARG A 364 15.19 -8.27 20.40
CA ARG A 364 16.32 -7.45 20.87
C ARG A 364 17.25 -8.22 21.80
N ALA A 365 16.70 -9.07 22.68
CA ALA A 365 17.48 -9.94 23.56
C ALA A 365 18.35 -10.96 22.78
N ARG A 366 18.05 -11.19 21.50
CA ARG A 366 18.84 -12.00 20.57
C ARG A 366 19.66 -11.16 19.59
N ASN A 367 19.92 -9.89 19.90
CA ASN A 367 20.68 -8.95 19.08
C ASN A 367 20.11 -8.80 17.67
N ALA A 368 18.78 -8.79 17.52
CA ALA A 368 18.14 -8.43 16.26
C ALA A 368 17.84 -6.92 16.22
N PRO A 369 18.01 -6.24 15.07
CA PRO A 369 17.60 -4.85 14.89
C PRO A 369 16.06 -4.77 14.84
N VAL A 370 15.48 -3.93 15.71
CA VAL A 370 14.03 -3.78 15.85
C VAL A 370 13.66 -2.29 15.88
N ARG A 371 12.78 -1.85 14.98
CA ARG A 371 12.05 -0.58 15.12
C ARG A 371 10.60 -0.84 15.51
N ARG A 372 10.01 0.07 16.28
CA ARG A 372 8.58 0.06 16.63
C ARG A 372 7.92 1.31 16.08
N ILE A 373 6.72 1.13 15.55
CA ILE A 373 5.86 2.20 15.04
C ILE A 373 4.50 2.00 15.69
N SER A 374 3.99 3.03 16.35
CA SER A 374 2.60 3.06 16.84
C SER A 374 1.84 4.22 16.23
N MET A 375 0.54 4.04 16.07
CA MET A 375 -0.39 5.09 15.67
C MET A 375 -1.73 4.90 16.37
N ASP A 376 -2.46 5.98 16.62
CA ASP A 376 -3.77 5.93 17.29
C ASP A 376 -4.74 4.97 16.57
N GLY A 377 -4.66 4.84 15.24
CA GLY A 377 -5.37 3.81 14.49
C GLY A 377 -6.87 4.09 14.28
N GLN A 378 -7.32 5.29 14.64
CA GLN A 378 -8.74 5.66 14.66
C GLN A 378 -9.17 6.41 13.40
N GLU A 379 -8.29 7.23 12.84
CA GLU A 379 -8.61 8.12 11.72
C GLU A 379 -7.80 7.76 10.46
N PRO A 380 -8.39 7.87 9.25
CA PRO A 380 -7.68 7.53 8.01
C PRO A 380 -6.46 8.44 7.74
N GLU A 381 -6.40 9.61 8.37
CA GLU A 381 -5.25 10.52 8.40
C GLU A 381 -4.01 9.87 9.04
N ASP A 382 -4.15 8.96 10.00
CA ASP A 382 -3.01 8.24 10.59
C ASP A 382 -2.33 7.33 9.55
N LEU A 383 -3.13 6.63 8.74
CA LEU A 383 -2.64 5.85 7.62
C LEU A 383 -1.92 6.74 6.60
N ALA A 384 -2.47 7.93 6.29
CA ALA A 384 -1.82 8.87 5.39
C ALA A 384 -0.44 9.31 5.88
N ARG A 385 -0.30 9.66 7.17
CA ARG A 385 0.98 10.01 7.79
C ARG A 385 1.99 8.87 7.67
N LEU A 386 1.55 7.65 8.00
CA LEU A 386 2.39 6.45 7.90
C LEU A 386 2.86 6.19 6.47
N MET A 387 1.96 6.29 5.48
CA MET A 387 2.30 6.09 4.07
C MET A 387 3.34 7.11 3.58
N VAL A 388 3.16 8.41 3.91
CA VAL A 388 4.14 9.43 3.51
C VAL A 388 5.50 9.23 4.19
N HIS A 389 5.50 8.86 5.48
CA HIS A 389 6.74 8.51 6.17
C HIS A 389 7.50 7.39 5.45
N MET A 390 6.81 6.31 5.09
CA MET A 390 7.40 5.17 4.37
C MET A 390 7.84 5.53 2.95
N MET A 391 7.13 6.44 2.27
CA MET A 391 7.55 6.97 0.96
C MET A 391 8.87 7.72 1.06
N ILE A 392 9.03 8.61 2.05
CA ILE A 392 10.28 9.36 2.26
C ILE A 392 11.42 8.39 2.60
N GLU A 393 11.20 7.45 3.51
CA GLU A 393 12.20 6.43 3.87
C GLU A 393 12.66 5.65 2.63
N THR A 394 11.70 5.17 1.83
CA THR A 394 12.00 4.38 0.61
C THR A 394 12.79 5.18 -0.41
N ILE A 395 12.43 6.45 -0.64
CA ILE A 395 13.13 7.34 -1.57
C ILE A 395 14.58 7.57 -1.12
N ILE A 396 14.78 7.86 0.17
CA ILE A 396 16.11 8.10 0.72
C ILE A 396 16.94 6.82 0.64
N PHE A 397 16.42 5.68 1.13
CA PHE A 397 17.12 4.39 1.05
C PHE A 397 17.56 4.05 -0.37
N ALA A 398 16.65 4.16 -1.35
CA ALA A 398 16.98 3.88 -2.75
C ALA A 398 18.15 4.74 -3.25
N ARG A 399 18.17 6.02 -2.91
CA ARG A 399 19.27 6.93 -3.30
C ARG A 399 20.59 6.57 -2.64
N LEU A 400 20.58 6.16 -1.38
CA LEU A 400 21.79 5.66 -0.71
C LEU A 400 22.35 4.42 -1.43
N SER A 401 21.47 3.56 -1.96
CA SER A 401 21.83 2.40 -2.78
C SER A 401 22.09 2.73 -4.27
N ALA A 402 22.18 4.00 -4.65
CA ALA A 402 22.31 4.48 -6.04
C ALA A 402 21.21 3.96 -7.00
N ALA A 403 20.03 3.64 -6.46
CA ALA A 403 18.86 3.20 -7.19
C ALA A 403 17.92 4.38 -7.51
N ASN A 404 17.27 4.32 -8.67
CA ASN A 404 16.15 5.22 -8.97
C ASN A 404 14.87 4.70 -8.30
N PRO A 405 14.30 5.42 -7.31
CA PRO A 405 13.12 4.95 -6.59
C PRO A 405 11.84 4.93 -7.44
N PHE A 406 11.83 5.56 -8.62
CA PHE A 406 10.61 5.82 -9.38
C PHE A 406 10.42 4.94 -10.62
N ASP A 407 11.43 4.16 -11.03
CA ASP A 407 11.34 3.26 -12.19
C ASP A 407 11.11 1.79 -11.80
N GLN A 408 10.90 0.91 -12.79
CA GLN A 408 10.79 -0.55 -12.60
C GLN A 408 11.13 -1.35 -13.87
N PRO A 409 12.32 -1.17 -14.48
CA PRO A 409 12.59 -1.70 -15.82
C PRO A 409 12.52 -3.24 -15.92
N ALA A 410 12.90 -3.96 -14.85
CA ALA A 410 12.99 -5.42 -14.88
C ALA A 410 11.64 -6.14 -15.06
N VAL A 411 10.51 -5.51 -14.69
CA VAL A 411 9.19 -6.15 -14.78
C VAL A 411 8.69 -6.29 -16.22
N GLU A 412 9.26 -5.53 -17.16
CA GLU A 412 8.87 -5.58 -18.57
C GLU A 412 9.26 -6.90 -19.23
N GLU A 413 10.30 -7.58 -18.76
CA GLU A 413 10.73 -8.87 -19.31
C GLU A 413 9.61 -9.93 -19.24
N GLY A 414 8.92 -10.00 -18.10
CA GLY A 414 7.78 -10.91 -17.94
C GLY A 414 6.65 -10.61 -18.93
N LYS A 415 6.38 -9.33 -19.18
CA LYS A 415 5.35 -8.88 -20.13
C LYS A 415 5.72 -9.22 -21.57
N ILE A 416 6.98 -9.06 -21.95
CA ILE A 416 7.49 -9.41 -23.27
C ILE A 416 7.33 -10.92 -23.51
N ARG A 417 7.81 -11.75 -22.56
CA ARG A 417 7.69 -13.21 -22.64
C ARG A 417 6.24 -13.68 -22.75
N LEU A 418 5.33 -13.05 -22.00
CA LEU A 418 3.90 -13.35 -22.11
C LEU A 418 3.36 -13.04 -23.51
N ARG A 419 3.69 -11.89 -24.09
CA ARG A 419 3.29 -11.52 -25.47
C ARG A 419 3.81 -12.54 -26.49
N GLU A 420 5.05 -13.00 -26.35
CA GLU A 420 5.62 -14.04 -27.21
C GLU A 420 4.82 -15.36 -27.13
N LEU A 421 4.49 -15.81 -25.92
CA LEU A 421 3.70 -17.03 -25.70
C LEU A 421 2.30 -16.92 -26.30
N LEU A 422 1.66 -15.75 -26.20
CA LEU A 422 0.35 -15.48 -26.79
C LEU A 422 0.41 -15.53 -28.33
N ASN A 423 1.41 -14.90 -28.93
CA ASN A 423 1.61 -14.92 -30.38
C ASN A 423 1.87 -16.34 -30.91
N GLN A 424 2.71 -17.12 -30.21
CA GLN A 424 2.96 -18.53 -30.54
C GLN A 424 1.70 -19.40 -30.42
N ARG A 425 0.79 -19.06 -29.50
CA ARG A 425 -0.49 -19.76 -29.35
C ARG A 425 -1.45 -19.38 -30.47
N ALA A 426 -1.51 -18.10 -30.84
CA ALA A 426 -2.36 -17.61 -31.93
C ALA A 426 -1.97 -18.25 -33.28
N GLY A 427 -0.68 -18.23 -33.64
CA GLY A 427 -0.19 -18.86 -34.88
C GLY A 427 -0.50 -20.36 -34.95
N ARG A 428 -0.36 -21.09 -33.84
CA ARG A 428 -0.76 -22.52 -33.78
C ARG A 428 -2.25 -22.76 -33.99
N MET A 429 -3.12 -21.84 -33.55
CA MET A 429 -4.57 -21.95 -33.80
C MET A 429 -4.92 -21.66 -35.25
N GLU A 430 -4.22 -20.71 -35.89
CA GLU A 430 -4.37 -20.43 -37.32
C GLU A 430 -3.92 -21.63 -38.17
N ASP A 431 -2.80 -22.27 -37.84
CA ASP A 431 -2.32 -23.49 -38.52
C ASP A 431 -3.30 -24.68 -38.34
N MET A 432 -3.95 -24.81 -37.18
CA MET A 432 -4.98 -25.84 -36.96
C MET A 432 -6.33 -25.52 -37.64
N ALA A 433 -6.61 -24.23 -37.88
CA ALA A 433 -7.81 -23.78 -38.57
C ALA A 433 -7.68 -23.79 -40.11
N ASN A 434 -6.45 -23.93 -40.63
CA ASN A 434 -6.11 -24.06 -42.05
C ASN A 434 -5.23 -25.31 -42.30
N PRO A 435 -5.79 -26.53 -42.15
CA PRO A 435 -5.04 -27.78 -42.27
C PRO A 435 -4.56 -28.13 -43.68
#